data_AF-A0A7W8JML3-F1
#
_entry.id   AF-A0A7W8JML3-F1
#
_cell.length_a   1.000
_cell.length_b   1.000
_cell.length_c   1.000
_cell.angle_alpha   90.00
_cell.angle_beta   90.00
_cell.angle_gamma   90.00
#
_symmetry.space_group_name_H-M   'P 1'
#
loop_
_entity.id
_entity.type
_entity.pdbx_description
1 polymer ?
#
loop_
_entity_poly.entity_id
_entity_poly.type
_entity_poly.pdbx_seq_one_letter_code
_entity_poly.pdbx_strand_id
1 'polypeptide(L)'
;MGIEFEHSADALRACALEYLRAGKPGLAEHAFRNILEQDPNDVDALRFLAARHLERNERVAAIELFERAENVRPGHAATLHQLGMAYAVEGRLADAIAALGRCLEADENDFVGRLFLGVVLERHGQKQRALTQYFSAINRAQAKGYWLSDESTAPALRKTVVAAMRTLDAGRRELFHKLLEPLRGKYGAIALRRVEHALSIYLGERQPQWPDPRQKPLFLYFPDIPSLPYYPRERFPWIDSLEAGAAFIREELLNVLSHSHNLESFLQTDSPHDASELLRSSNSQDPAWDAYFFHRHGERFEEHCLKCPRTAGLLDTLPLAYVREHSPETLFSVLSPGTHILPHRGVTNTRLVTHLPLIVPADCALRVGGETHVWEEGRCVTFDDTFEHEAWNKSSETRVVLIVDSWNPDLSEAEREAVADLVGAIGDFNRASELPAAG
;
A
#
# COMPACT_ATOMS: atom_id res chain seq x y z
N MET A 1 -60.10 21.20 -25.70
CA MET A 1 -59.67 21.39 -24.30
C MET A 1 -58.74 20.22 -23.98
N GLY A 2 -57.46 20.39 -24.29
CA GLY A 2 -56.43 19.40 -23.97
C GLY A 2 -55.99 19.61 -22.53
N ILE A 3 -56.07 18.57 -21.71
CA ILE A 3 -55.63 18.60 -20.32
C ILE A 3 -54.12 18.38 -20.37
N GLU A 4 -53.35 19.48 -20.37
CA GLU A 4 -51.94 19.44 -20.02
C GLU A 4 -51.86 19.06 -18.54
N PHE A 5 -51.56 17.79 -18.28
CA PHE A 5 -51.06 17.42 -16.98
C PHE A 5 -49.63 17.97 -16.91
N GLU A 6 -49.47 19.15 -16.31
CA GLU A 6 -48.19 19.60 -15.74
C GLU A 6 -47.77 18.54 -14.71
N HIS A 7 -46.99 17.57 -15.17
CA HIS A 7 -46.32 16.65 -14.28
C HIS A 7 -45.23 17.47 -13.58
N SER A 8 -45.17 17.42 -12.26
CA SER A 8 -44.08 18.03 -11.50
C SER A 8 -42.72 17.50 -11.99
N ALA A 9 -41.65 18.27 -11.82
CA ALA A 9 -40.29 17.85 -12.17
C ALA A 9 -39.95 16.45 -11.62
N ASP A 10 -40.40 16.13 -10.41
CA ASP A 10 -40.24 14.80 -9.80
C ASP A 10 -40.98 13.68 -10.55
N ALA A 11 -42.22 13.94 -11.00
CA ALA A 11 -42.99 12.99 -11.79
C ALA A 11 -42.37 12.77 -13.17
N LEU A 12 -41.92 13.85 -13.83
CA LEU A 12 -41.19 13.77 -15.10
C LEU A 12 -39.89 12.97 -14.95
N ARG A 13 -39.17 13.17 -13.83
CA ARG A 13 -37.94 12.45 -13.53
C ARG A 13 -38.20 10.95 -13.32
N ALA A 14 -39.25 10.60 -12.58
CA ALA A 14 -39.66 9.21 -12.42
C ALA A 14 -39.96 8.54 -13.78
N CYS A 15 -40.74 9.21 -14.64
CA CYS A 15 -41.03 8.72 -16.00
C CYS A 15 -39.76 8.60 -16.85
N ALA A 16 -38.84 9.57 -16.77
CA ALA A 16 -37.58 9.53 -17.52
C ALA A 16 -36.75 8.30 -17.14
N LEU A 17 -36.62 8.02 -15.83
CA LEU A 17 -35.91 6.84 -15.34
C LEU A 17 -36.60 5.53 -15.75
N GLU A 18 -37.93 5.47 -15.77
CA GLU A 18 -38.67 4.31 -16.30
C GLU A 18 -38.44 4.11 -17.80
N TYR A 19 -38.43 5.18 -18.60
CA TYR A 19 -38.12 5.09 -20.02
C TYR A 19 -36.70 4.59 -20.27
N LEU A 20 -35.73 4.97 -19.44
CA LEU A 20 -34.37 4.42 -19.51
C LEU A 20 -34.35 2.92 -19.19
N ARG A 21 -35.03 2.48 -18.13
CA ARG A 21 -35.17 1.05 -17.80
C ARG A 21 -35.84 0.26 -18.93
N ALA A 22 -36.78 0.88 -19.63
CA ALA A 22 -37.48 0.29 -20.76
C ALA A 22 -36.71 0.36 -22.10
N GLY A 23 -35.47 0.89 -22.12
CA GLY A 23 -34.67 1.02 -23.33
C GLY A 23 -35.21 2.04 -24.33
N LYS A 24 -35.93 3.07 -23.87
CA LYS A 24 -36.55 4.13 -24.68
C LYS A 24 -35.86 5.50 -24.44
N PRO A 25 -34.59 5.68 -24.85
CA PRO A 25 -33.82 6.88 -24.54
C PRO A 25 -34.40 8.16 -25.14
N GLY A 26 -35.09 8.09 -26.28
CA GLY A 26 -35.73 9.26 -26.89
C GLY A 26 -36.88 9.82 -26.05
N LEU A 27 -37.66 8.96 -25.38
CA LEU A 27 -38.72 9.40 -24.48
C LEU A 27 -38.15 9.97 -23.17
N ALA A 28 -37.09 9.35 -22.65
CA ALA A 28 -36.37 9.89 -21.49
C ALA A 28 -35.80 11.29 -21.81
N GLU A 29 -35.21 11.47 -22.98
CA GLU A 29 -34.68 12.76 -23.41
C GLU A 29 -35.77 13.84 -23.51
N HIS A 30 -36.95 13.50 -24.04
CA HIS A 30 -38.08 14.43 -24.04
C HIS A 30 -38.51 14.81 -22.62
N ALA A 31 -38.62 13.84 -21.70
CA ALA A 31 -38.95 14.11 -20.31
C ALA A 31 -37.90 15.01 -19.62
N PHE A 32 -36.61 14.76 -19.84
CA PHE A 32 -35.54 15.61 -19.29
C PHE A 32 -35.51 17.03 -19.89
N ARG A 33 -35.91 17.21 -21.16
CA ARG A 33 -36.10 18.57 -21.71
C ARG A 33 -37.25 19.30 -21.02
N ASN A 34 -38.37 18.62 -20.80
CA ASN A 34 -39.52 19.21 -20.09
C ASN A 34 -39.15 19.58 -18.64
N ILE A 35 -38.26 18.82 -18.00
CA ILE A 35 -37.69 19.20 -16.69
C ILE A 35 -36.91 20.51 -16.82
N LEU A 36 -36.07 20.69 -17.83
CA LEU A 36 -35.33 21.95 -18.03
C LEU A 36 -36.21 23.15 -18.43
N GLU A 37 -37.39 22.91 -18.99
CA GLU A 37 -38.39 23.96 -19.22
C GLU A 37 -38.99 24.46 -17.90
N GLN A 38 -39.15 23.57 -16.90
CA GLN A 38 -39.64 23.93 -15.57
C GLN A 38 -38.54 24.47 -14.65
N ASP A 39 -37.36 23.83 -14.66
CA ASP A 39 -36.17 24.22 -13.92
C ASP A 39 -34.94 24.20 -14.85
N PRO A 40 -34.56 25.36 -15.42
CA PRO A 40 -33.39 25.46 -16.30
C PRO A 40 -32.05 25.08 -15.65
N ASN A 41 -32.00 24.95 -14.33
CA ASN A 41 -30.80 24.64 -13.56
C ASN A 41 -30.82 23.21 -13.01
N ASP A 42 -31.76 22.35 -13.42
CA ASP A 42 -31.77 20.96 -12.99
C ASP A 42 -30.49 20.23 -13.47
N VAL A 43 -29.60 19.94 -12.52
CA VAL A 43 -28.28 19.36 -12.77
C VAL A 43 -28.36 17.99 -13.43
N ASP A 44 -29.32 17.15 -13.04
CA ASP A 44 -29.42 15.79 -13.57
C ASP A 44 -29.97 15.80 -15.00
N ALA A 45 -30.92 16.69 -15.30
CA ALA A 45 -31.42 16.90 -16.65
C ALA A 45 -30.34 17.48 -17.56
N LEU A 46 -29.57 18.48 -17.10
CA LEU A 46 -28.42 19.04 -17.85
C LEU A 46 -27.41 17.94 -18.18
N ARG A 47 -27.00 17.14 -17.19
CA ARG A 47 -26.03 16.03 -17.37
C ARG A 47 -26.56 14.96 -18.31
N PHE A 48 -27.84 14.59 -18.19
CA PHE A 48 -28.44 13.58 -19.05
C PHE A 48 -28.43 14.05 -20.52
N LEU A 49 -28.89 15.27 -20.79
CA LEU A 49 -28.88 15.81 -22.15
C LEU A 49 -27.47 15.98 -22.70
N ALA A 50 -26.51 16.42 -21.88
CA ALA A 50 -25.11 16.51 -22.26
C ALA A 50 -24.55 15.13 -22.70
N ALA A 51 -24.86 14.06 -21.97
CA ALA A 51 -24.48 12.70 -22.36
C ALA A 51 -25.12 12.28 -23.71
N ARG A 52 -26.39 12.66 -23.96
CA ARG A 52 -27.05 12.44 -25.26
C ARG A 52 -26.34 13.16 -26.41
N HIS A 53 -25.88 14.39 -26.18
CA HIS A 53 -25.09 15.15 -27.16
C HIS A 53 -23.74 14.46 -27.44
N LEU A 54 -23.06 13.92 -26.42
CA LEU A 54 -21.83 13.14 -26.64
C LEU A 54 -22.06 11.89 -27.49
N GLU A 55 -23.14 11.15 -27.25
CA GLU A 55 -23.49 9.98 -28.07
C GLU A 55 -23.75 10.34 -29.54
N ARG A 56 -24.25 11.54 -29.80
CA ARG A 56 -24.43 12.11 -31.14
C ARG A 56 -23.16 12.75 -31.72
N ASN A 57 -22.04 12.68 -31.01
CA ASN A 57 -20.78 13.34 -31.36
C ASN A 57 -20.87 14.88 -31.41
N GLU A 58 -21.84 15.47 -30.72
CA GLU A 58 -22.08 16.92 -30.59
C GLU A 58 -21.31 17.47 -29.38
N ARG A 59 -19.97 17.41 -29.45
CA ARG A 59 -19.06 17.59 -28.30
C ARG A 59 -19.15 18.97 -27.64
N VAL A 60 -19.20 20.04 -28.44
CA VAL A 60 -19.26 21.42 -27.94
C VAL A 60 -20.55 21.64 -27.14
N ALA A 61 -21.70 21.23 -27.69
CA ALA A 61 -22.99 21.34 -27.01
C ALA A 61 -23.03 20.53 -25.70
N ALA A 62 -22.41 19.34 -25.68
CA ALA A 62 -22.28 18.56 -24.46
C ALA A 62 -21.43 19.28 -23.40
N ILE A 63 -20.28 19.85 -23.80
CA ILE A 63 -19.40 20.60 -22.91
C ILE A 63 -20.15 21.79 -22.30
N GLU A 64 -20.86 22.58 -23.10
CA GLU A 64 -21.63 23.74 -22.61
C GLU A 64 -22.66 23.33 -21.55
N LEU A 65 -23.38 22.22 -21.77
CA LEU A 65 -24.35 21.71 -20.80
C LEU A 65 -23.69 21.18 -19.53
N PHE A 66 -22.53 20.51 -19.63
CA PHE A 66 -21.78 20.06 -18.47
C PHE A 66 -21.15 21.21 -17.68
N GLU A 67 -20.59 22.23 -18.35
CA GLU A 67 -20.09 23.46 -17.72
C GLU A 67 -21.23 24.19 -17.00
N ARG A 68 -22.42 24.24 -17.59
CA ARG A 68 -23.61 24.79 -16.94
C ARG A 68 -24.02 23.98 -15.71
N ALA A 69 -24.00 22.65 -15.79
CA ALA A 69 -24.28 21.78 -14.65
C ALA A 69 -23.27 21.99 -13.50
N GLU A 70 -21.98 22.18 -13.83
CA GLU A 70 -20.92 22.49 -12.88
C GLU A 70 -21.10 23.88 -12.26
N ASN A 71 -21.53 24.88 -13.03
CA ASN A 71 -21.81 26.22 -12.50
C ASN A 71 -22.99 26.22 -11.51
N VAL A 72 -24.01 25.38 -11.73
CA VAL A 72 -25.15 25.25 -10.82
C VAL A 72 -24.75 24.50 -9.54
N ARG A 73 -24.01 23.39 -9.66
CA ARG A 73 -23.52 22.62 -8.52
C ARG A 73 -22.02 22.33 -8.68
N PRO A 74 -21.16 23.24 -8.22
CA PRO A 74 -19.71 23.07 -8.30
C PRO A 74 -19.23 21.87 -7.49
N GLY A 75 -18.22 21.18 -7.99
CA GLY A 75 -17.57 20.09 -7.24
C GLY A 75 -18.36 18.78 -7.25
N HIS A 76 -19.43 18.67 -8.04
CA HIS A 76 -20.16 17.42 -8.16
C HIS A 76 -19.34 16.40 -8.96
N ALA A 77 -18.78 15.39 -8.28
CA ALA A 77 -17.85 14.41 -8.85
C ALA A 77 -18.34 13.81 -10.18
N ALA A 78 -19.60 13.36 -10.23
CA ALA A 78 -20.15 12.74 -11.42
C ALA A 78 -20.45 13.72 -12.58
N THR A 79 -20.50 15.03 -12.33
CA THR A 79 -20.48 16.05 -13.41
C THR A 79 -19.06 16.26 -13.90
N LEU A 80 -18.10 16.43 -12.98
CA LEU A 80 -16.70 16.68 -13.28
C LEU A 80 -16.06 15.54 -14.07
N HIS A 81 -16.37 14.28 -13.74
CA HIS A 81 -15.97 13.12 -14.51
C HIS A 81 -16.39 13.25 -15.98
N GLN A 82 -17.70 13.46 -16.22
CA GLN A 82 -18.27 13.49 -17.56
C GLN A 82 -17.78 14.71 -18.35
N LEU A 83 -17.64 15.86 -17.70
CA LEU A 83 -17.03 17.05 -18.28
C LEU A 83 -15.57 16.79 -18.69
N GLY A 84 -14.78 16.16 -17.82
CA GLY A 84 -13.40 15.79 -18.12
C GLY A 84 -13.28 14.82 -19.30
N MET A 85 -14.18 13.83 -19.37
CA MET A 85 -14.27 12.95 -20.55
C MET A 85 -14.66 13.73 -21.82
N ALA A 86 -15.63 14.65 -21.74
CA ALA A 86 -16.05 15.47 -22.87
C ALA A 86 -14.88 16.32 -23.42
N TYR A 87 -14.13 16.98 -22.54
CA TYR A 87 -12.90 17.69 -22.89
C TYR A 87 -11.85 16.78 -23.52
N ALA A 88 -11.67 15.57 -23.00
CA ALA A 88 -10.70 14.61 -23.53
C ALA A 88 -11.05 14.15 -24.96
N VAL A 89 -12.34 13.98 -25.25
CA VAL A 89 -12.84 13.63 -26.60
C VAL A 89 -12.69 14.81 -27.55
N GLU A 90 -12.90 16.04 -27.10
CA GLU A 90 -12.69 17.26 -27.90
C GLU A 90 -11.20 17.57 -28.13
N GLY A 91 -10.30 17.03 -27.32
CA GLY A 91 -8.85 17.30 -27.39
C GLY A 91 -8.40 18.47 -26.52
N ARG A 92 -9.29 19.02 -25.68
CA ARG A 92 -8.97 20.01 -24.64
C ARG A 92 -8.30 19.33 -23.44
N LEU A 93 -7.09 18.81 -23.64
CA LEU A 93 -6.43 17.93 -22.67
C LEU A 93 -6.13 18.60 -21.33
N ALA A 94 -5.76 19.88 -21.32
CA ALA A 94 -5.51 20.61 -20.08
C ALA A 94 -6.77 20.75 -19.22
N ASP A 95 -7.90 21.08 -19.86
CA ASP A 95 -9.20 21.20 -19.19
C ASP A 95 -9.70 19.83 -18.70
N ALA A 96 -9.46 18.77 -19.48
CA ALA A 96 -9.75 17.40 -19.07
C ALA A 96 -8.97 16.99 -17.82
N ILE A 97 -7.67 17.30 -17.75
CA ILE A 97 -6.84 17.04 -16.56
C ILE A 97 -7.38 17.81 -15.35
N ALA A 98 -7.74 19.08 -15.52
CA ALA A 98 -8.27 19.90 -14.43
C ALA A 98 -9.61 19.36 -13.92
N ALA A 99 -10.55 19.03 -14.82
CA ALA A 99 -11.86 18.51 -14.44
C ALA A 99 -11.77 17.12 -13.78
N LEU A 100 -10.96 16.20 -14.32
CA LEU A 100 -10.76 14.88 -13.72
C LEU A 100 -9.98 14.96 -12.40
N GLY A 101 -9.04 15.89 -12.24
CA GLY A 101 -8.37 16.16 -10.97
C GLY A 101 -9.37 16.55 -9.88
N ARG A 102 -10.22 17.55 -10.17
CA ARG A 102 -11.29 17.99 -9.25
C ARG A 102 -12.33 16.89 -8.98
N CYS A 103 -12.58 16.01 -9.96
CA CYS A 103 -13.43 14.85 -9.75
C CYS A 103 -12.87 13.93 -8.65
N LEU A 104 -11.56 13.70 -8.64
CA LEU A 104 -10.90 12.84 -7.66
C LEU A 104 -10.71 13.51 -6.29
N GLU A 105 -10.70 14.84 -6.24
CA GLU A 105 -10.81 15.60 -4.98
C GLU A 105 -12.20 15.42 -4.34
N ALA A 106 -13.25 15.37 -5.17
CA ALA A 106 -14.63 15.19 -4.70
C ALA A 106 -14.99 13.72 -4.40
N ASP A 107 -14.45 12.77 -5.16
CA ASP A 107 -14.59 11.33 -4.93
C ASP A 107 -13.28 10.60 -5.24
N GLU A 108 -12.49 10.35 -4.19
CA GLU A 108 -11.22 9.62 -4.29
C GLU A 108 -11.38 8.14 -4.68
N ASN A 109 -12.60 7.61 -4.64
CA ASN A 109 -12.92 6.21 -4.93
C ASN A 109 -13.32 5.97 -6.38
N ASP A 110 -13.41 7.01 -7.20
CA ASP A 110 -13.68 6.91 -8.63
C ASP A 110 -12.45 6.44 -9.42
N PHE A 111 -12.17 5.13 -9.34
CA PHE A 111 -11.08 4.50 -10.08
C PHE A 111 -11.28 4.57 -11.61
N VAL A 112 -12.51 4.74 -12.10
CA VAL A 112 -12.77 4.95 -13.54
C VAL A 112 -12.35 6.35 -13.97
N GLY A 113 -12.71 7.38 -13.18
CA GLY A 113 -12.24 8.76 -13.39
C GLY A 113 -10.71 8.82 -13.33
N ARG A 114 -10.09 8.09 -12.40
CA ARG A 114 -8.63 7.99 -12.29
C ARG A 114 -7.97 7.30 -13.49
N LEU A 115 -8.58 6.23 -14.02
CA LEU A 115 -8.13 5.59 -15.26
C LEU A 115 -8.12 6.59 -16.42
N PHE A 116 -9.21 7.34 -16.60
CA PHE A 116 -9.28 8.35 -17.66
C PHE A 116 -8.33 9.51 -17.45
N LEU A 117 -8.05 9.92 -16.21
CA LEU A 117 -7.01 10.91 -15.93
C LEU A 117 -5.65 10.41 -16.42
N GLY A 118 -5.31 9.14 -16.17
CA GLY A 118 -4.13 8.50 -16.72
C GLY A 118 -4.07 8.57 -18.26
N VAL A 119 -5.17 8.24 -18.94
CA VAL A 119 -5.28 8.32 -20.42
C VAL A 119 -5.04 9.73 -20.95
N VAL A 120 -5.63 10.73 -20.29
CA VAL A 120 -5.47 12.13 -20.72
C VAL A 120 -4.05 12.63 -20.45
N LEU A 121 -3.47 12.29 -19.31
CA LEU A 121 -2.07 12.63 -18.98
C LEU A 121 -1.10 12.03 -19.98
N GLU A 122 -1.31 10.77 -20.38
CA GLU A 122 -0.51 10.09 -21.40
C GLU A 122 -0.60 10.82 -22.75
N ARG A 123 -1.82 11.12 -23.22
CA ARG A 123 -2.05 11.90 -24.45
C ARG A 123 -1.42 13.29 -24.39
N HIS A 124 -1.36 13.89 -23.21
CA HIS A 124 -0.75 15.19 -22.97
C HIS A 124 0.78 15.12 -22.79
N GLY A 125 1.39 13.92 -22.88
CA GLY A 125 2.83 13.71 -22.79
C GLY A 125 3.39 13.56 -21.37
N GLN A 126 2.54 13.55 -20.35
CA GLN A 126 2.94 13.48 -18.94
C GLN A 126 3.03 12.03 -18.45
N LYS A 127 3.94 11.26 -19.06
CA LYS A 127 4.07 9.80 -18.87
C LYS A 127 4.17 9.37 -17.40
N GLN A 128 5.03 10.02 -16.61
CA GLN A 128 5.25 9.64 -15.20
C GLN A 128 3.99 9.80 -14.36
N ARG A 129 3.25 10.90 -14.54
CA ARG A 129 1.96 11.11 -13.86
C ARG A 129 0.91 10.12 -14.34
N ALA A 130 0.89 9.79 -15.64
CA ALA A 130 -0.03 8.78 -16.16
C ALA A 130 0.19 7.40 -15.51
N LEU A 131 1.45 6.99 -15.33
CA LEU A 131 1.79 5.71 -14.69
C LEU A 131 1.26 5.62 -13.25
N THR A 132 1.42 6.67 -12.44
CA THR A 132 0.92 6.65 -11.05
C THR A 132 -0.61 6.63 -11.00
N GLN A 133 -1.28 7.33 -11.92
CA GLN A 133 -2.74 7.26 -12.02
C GLN A 133 -3.24 5.88 -12.46
N TYR A 134 -2.58 5.24 -13.43
CA TYR A 134 -2.93 3.88 -13.84
C TYR A 134 -2.73 2.87 -12.71
N PHE A 135 -1.59 2.93 -12.01
CA PHE A 135 -1.32 2.05 -10.87
C PHE A 135 -2.40 2.17 -9.79
N SER A 136 -2.70 3.40 -9.39
CA SER A 136 -3.71 3.71 -8.38
C SER A 136 -5.11 3.25 -8.80
N ALA A 137 -5.50 3.54 -10.05
CA ALA A 137 -6.80 3.12 -10.60
C ALA A 137 -6.94 1.60 -10.61
N ILE A 138 -5.93 0.89 -11.12
CA ILE A 138 -5.96 -0.57 -11.27
C ILE A 138 -6.00 -1.25 -9.90
N ASN A 139 -5.12 -0.85 -8.96
CA ASN A 139 -5.07 -1.47 -7.63
C ASN A 139 -6.39 -1.27 -6.87
N ARG A 140 -6.97 -0.06 -6.88
CA ARG A 140 -8.23 0.22 -6.18
C ARG A 140 -9.42 -0.50 -6.80
N ALA A 141 -9.45 -0.63 -8.13
CA ALA A 141 -10.47 -1.39 -8.82
C ALA A 141 -10.39 -2.89 -8.46
N GLN A 142 -9.19 -3.46 -8.53
CA GLN A 142 -8.95 -4.88 -8.25
C GLN A 142 -9.18 -5.26 -6.79
N ALA A 143 -8.83 -4.37 -5.85
CA ALA A 143 -9.16 -4.54 -4.43
C ALA A 143 -10.69 -4.65 -4.19
N LYS A 144 -11.50 -4.06 -5.07
CA LYS A 144 -12.97 -4.14 -5.05
C LYS A 144 -13.54 -5.24 -5.97
N GLY A 145 -12.69 -6.09 -6.56
CA GLY A 145 -13.10 -7.18 -7.44
C GLY A 145 -13.39 -6.78 -8.89
N TYR A 146 -13.07 -5.56 -9.30
CA TYR A 146 -13.20 -5.08 -10.68
C TYR A 146 -11.92 -5.28 -11.47
N TRP A 147 -12.03 -5.37 -12.80
CA TRP A 147 -10.87 -5.42 -13.71
C TRP A 147 -9.92 -6.60 -13.49
N LEU A 148 -10.45 -7.71 -12.97
CA LEU A 148 -9.72 -8.98 -12.82
C LEU A 148 -9.81 -9.84 -14.08
N SER A 149 -10.87 -9.63 -14.87
CA SER A 149 -11.20 -10.39 -16.07
C SER A 149 -12.21 -9.64 -16.94
N ASP A 150 -12.57 -10.20 -18.09
CA ASP A 150 -13.62 -9.65 -18.95
C ASP A 150 -14.99 -9.62 -18.24
N GLU A 151 -15.27 -10.58 -17.35
CA GLU A 151 -16.52 -10.67 -16.58
C GLU A 151 -16.62 -9.56 -15.53
N SER A 152 -15.50 -9.19 -14.90
CA SER A 152 -15.44 -8.11 -13.91
C SER A 152 -15.13 -6.74 -14.52
N THR A 153 -15.12 -6.63 -15.85
CA THR A 153 -14.83 -5.38 -16.58
C THR A 153 -15.97 -5.02 -17.53
N ALA A 154 -16.57 -3.84 -17.31
CA ALA A 154 -17.59 -3.30 -18.20
C ALA A 154 -17.09 -3.31 -19.67
N PRO A 155 -17.87 -3.81 -20.65
CA PRO A 155 -17.42 -3.96 -22.04
C PRO A 155 -16.82 -2.69 -22.65
N ALA A 156 -17.36 -1.52 -22.31
CA ALA A 156 -16.87 -0.22 -22.78
C ALA A 156 -15.46 0.13 -22.27
N LEU A 157 -15.05 -0.42 -21.12
CA LEU A 157 -13.76 -0.12 -20.48
C LEU A 157 -12.67 -1.14 -20.81
N ARG A 158 -13.02 -2.35 -21.27
CA ARG A 158 -12.05 -3.47 -21.45
C ARG A 158 -10.80 -3.06 -22.22
N LYS A 159 -10.96 -2.42 -23.38
CA LYS A 159 -9.82 -2.00 -24.21
C LYS A 159 -8.94 -0.98 -23.48
N THR A 160 -9.55 -0.01 -22.80
CA THR A 160 -8.86 1.05 -22.06
C THR A 160 -8.11 0.48 -20.86
N VAL A 161 -8.75 -0.40 -20.09
CA VAL A 161 -8.14 -1.07 -18.93
C VAL A 161 -6.94 -1.91 -19.37
N VAL A 162 -7.09 -2.73 -20.42
CA VAL A 162 -5.98 -3.53 -20.97
C VAL A 162 -4.84 -2.65 -21.48
N ALA A 163 -5.14 -1.53 -22.15
CA ALA A 163 -4.12 -0.60 -22.62
C ALA A 163 -3.39 0.09 -21.45
N ALA A 164 -4.12 0.49 -20.41
CA ALA A 164 -3.56 1.07 -19.20
C ALA A 164 -2.66 0.08 -18.46
N MET A 165 -3.09 -1.18 -18.28
CA MET A 165 -2.28 -2.25 -17.68
C MET A 165 -0.97 -2.45 -18.46
N ARG A 166 -1.04 -2.58 -19.79
CA ARG A 166 0.18 -2.73 -20.62
C ARG A 166 1.14 -1.54 -20.48
N THR A 167 0.59 -0.33 -20.43
CA THR A 167 1.37 0.90 -20.28
C THR A 167 2.02 0.96 -18.91
N LEU A 168 1.27 0.59 -17.87
CA LEU A 168 1.76 0.49 -16.50
C LEU A 168 2.89 -0.54 -16.37
N ASP A 169 2.69 -1.75 -16.90
CA ASP A 169 3.69 -2.83 -16.85
C ASP A 169 4.98 -2.41 -17.54
N ALA A 170 4.88 -1.88 -18.76
CA ALA A 170 6.04 -1.40 -19.52
C ALA A 170 6.74 -0.22 -18.81
N GLY A 171 5.97 0.72 -18.25
CA GLY A 171 6.51 1.90 -17.58
C GLY A 171 7.21 1.57 -16.26
N ARG A 172 6.64 0.68 -15.43
CA ARG A 172 7.28 0.20 -14.19
C ARG A 172 8.56 -0.58 -14.51
N ARG A 173 8.52 -1.44 -15.52
CA ARG A 173 9.70 -2.15 -16.02
C ARG A 173 10.80 -1.17 -16.43
N GLU A 174 10.50 -0.19 -17.28
CA GLU A 174 11.47 0.82 -17.72
C GLU A 174 12.03 1.61 -16.52
N LEU A 175 11.16 2.06 -15.62
CA LEU A 175 11.53 2.85 -14.44
C LEU A 175 12.56 2.12 -13.57
N PHE A 176 12.25 0.88 -13.16
CA PHE A 176 13.11 0.14 -12.24
C PHE A 176 14.36 -0.44 -12.92
N HIS A 177 14.31 -0.80 -14.21
CA HIS A 177 15.54 -1.16 -14.91
C HIS A 177 16.47 0.04 -15.08
N LYS A 178 15.94 1.23 -15.38
CA LYS A 178 16.74 2.46 -15.50
C LYS A 178 17.40 2.82 -14.16
N LEU A 179 16.70 2.60 -13.05
CA LEU A 179 17.26 2.77 -11.70
C LEU A 179 18.50 1.90 -11.47
N LEU A 180 18.51 0.67 -12.01
CA LEU A 180 19.61 -0.27 -11.84
C LEU A 180 20.81 -0.03 -12.79
N GLU A 181 20.69 0.80 -13.83
CA GLU A 181 21.79 1.03 -14.80
C GLU A 181 23.09 1.56 -14.17
N PRO A 182 23.08 2.55 -13.24
CA PRO A 182 24.31 3.01 -12.60
C PRO A 182 25.00 1.89 -11.82
N LEU A 183 24.23 1.07 -11.10
CA LEU A 183 24.74 -0.07 -10.35
C LEU A 183 25.25 -1.17 -11.28
N ARG A 184 24.60 -1.38 -12.43
CA ARG A 184 25.08 -2.30 -13.46
C ARG A 184 26.41 -1.84 -14.05
N GLY A 185 26.61 -0.52 -14.22
CA GLY A 185 27.89 0.07 -14.59
C GLY A 185 28.96 -0.10 -13.53
N LYS A 186 28.60 0.06 -12.24
CA LYS A 186 29.51 -0.04 -11.08
C LYS A 186 29.97 -1.48 -10.79
N TYR A 187 29.03 -2.43 -10.74
CA TYR A 187 29.28 -3.80 -10.29
C TYR A 187 29.27 -4.85 -11.41
N GLY A 188 28.76 -4.50 -12.59
CA GLY A 188 28.59 -5.41 -13.71
C GLY A 188 27.29 -6.23 -13.63
N ALA A 189 26.79 -6.67 -14.79
CA ALA A 189 25.53 -7.40 -14.90
C ALA A 189 25.52 -8.72 -14.12
N ILE A 190 26.68 -9.39 -13.99
CA ILE A 190 26.83 -10.66 -13.27
C ILE A 190 26.47 -10.51 -11.79
N ALA A 191 26.92 -9.43 -11.15
CA ALA A 191 26.67 -9.15 -9.74
C ALA A 191 25.20 -8.83 -9.44
N LEU A 192 24.47 -8.27 -10.42
CA LEU A 192 23.06 -7.89 -10.26
C LEU A 192 22.07 -8.93 -10.78
N ARG A 193 22.52 -10.11 -11.27
CA ARG A 193 21.60 -11.10 -11.86
C ARG A 193 20.46 -11.52 -10.93
N ARG A 194 20.74 -11.73 -9.64
CA ARG A 194 19.71 -12.10 -8.65
C ARG A 194 18.77 -10.93 -8.36
N VAL A 195 19.27 -9.69 -8.38
CA VAL A 195 18.46 -8.47 -8.26
C VAL A 195 17.51 -8.34 -9.45
N GLU A 196 17.99 -8.52 -10.68
CA GLU A 196 17.14 -8.50 -11.87
C GLU A 196 16.10 -9.63 -11.86
N HIS A 197 16.48 -10.80 -11.32
CA HIS A 197 15.55 -11.90 -11.13
C HIS A 197 14.46 -11.53 -10.09
N ALA A 198 14.84 -10.98 -8.94
CA ALA A 198 13.89 -10.49 -7.93
C ALA A 198 12.94 -9.42 -8.50
N LEU A 199 13.48 -8.48 -9.29
CA LEU A 199 12.70 -7.43 -9.95
C LEU A 199 11.67 -8.03 -10.93
N SER A 200 12.07 -9.02 -11.73
CA SER A 200 11.15 -9.69 -12.66
C SER A 200 10.02 -10.44 -11.94
N ILE A 201 10.28 -10.97 -10.74
CA ILE A 201 9.25 -11.58 -9.89
C ILE A 201 8.31 -10.51 -9.34
N TYR A 202 8.85 -9.40 -8.81
CA TYR A 202 8.08 -8.27 -8.30
C TYR A 202 7.18 -7.63 -9.37
N LEU A 203 7.66 -7.55 -10.61
CA LEU A 203 6.89 -7.06 -11.77
C LEU A 203 5.88 -8.07 -12.32
N GLY A 204 5.81 -9.29 -11.77
CA GLY A 204 4.90 -10.35 -12.24
C GLY A 204 5.32 -11.00 -13.57
N GLU A 205 6.51 -10.68 -14.09
CA GLU A 205 7.05 -11.25 -15.33
C GLU A 205 7.53 -12.69 -15.13
N ARG A 206 7.84 -13.06 -13.89
CA ARG A 206 8.21 -14.41 -13.47
C ARG A 206 7.45 -14.81 -12.23
N GLN A 207 7.10 -16.10 -12.15
CA GLN A 207 6.55 -16.67 -10.94
C GLN A 207 7.68 -16.97 -9.95
N PRO A 208 7.49 -16.65 -8.65
CA PRO A 208 8.44 -17.04 -7.62
C PRO A 208 8.49 -18.56 -7.49
N GLN A 209 9.69 -19.10 -7.26
CA GLN A 209 9.87 -20.50 -6.89
C GLN A 209 10.08 -20.55 -5.38
N TRP A 210 9.18 -21.22 -4.67
CA TRP A 210 9.24 -21.35 -3.22
C TRP A 210 9.99 -22.63 -2.86
N PRO A 211 11.22 -22.57 -2.31
CA PRO A 211 11.92 -23.78 -1.86
C PRO A 211 11.18 -24.44 -0.70
N ASP A 212 10.56 -23.62 0.16
CA ASP A 212 9.71 -24.04 1.25
C ASP A 212 8.33 -23.37 1.13
N PRO A 213 7.21 -24.14 1.09
CA PRO A 213 5.88 -23.57 0.96
C PRO A 213 5.43 -22.73 2.17
N ARG A 214 6.14 -22.81 3.31
CA ARG A 214 5.87 -22.02 4.52
C ARG A 214 6.45 -20.61 4.41
N GLN A 215 7.48 -20.41 3.60
CA GLN A 215 8.12 -19.13 3.33
C GLN A 215 7.43 -18.41 2.17
N LYS A 216 6.76 -17.29 2.46
CA LYS A 216 6.07 -16.47 1.46
C LYS A 216 6.13 -15.00 1.87
N PRO A 217 7.17 -14.26 1.46
CA PRO A 217 7.26 -12.82 1.73
C PRO A 217 6.04 -12.08 1.17
N LEU A 218 5.55 -11.08 1.90
CA LEU A 218 4.37 -10.32 1.51
C LEU A 218 4.64 -9.26 0.42
N PHE A 219 5.90 -8.89 0.18
CA PHE A 219 6.25 -7.81 -0.75
C PHE A 219 7.33 -8.20 -1.76
N LEU A 220 8.56 -8.45 -1.31
CA LEU A 220 9.70 -8.71 -2.19
C LEU A 220 10.35 -10.03 -1.85
N TYR A 221 10.31 -10.96 -2.80
CA TYR A 221 11.06 -12.21 -2.74
C TYR A 221 12.37 -12.09 -3.53
N PHE A 222 13.48 -12.37 -2.85
CA PHE A 222 14.81 -12.41 -3.44
C PHE A 222 15.25 -13.87 -3.65
N PRO A 223 15.53 -14.29 -4.90
CA PRO A 223 15.78 -15.68 -5.22
C PRO A 223 17.19 -16.13 -4.82
N ASP A 224 17.35 -17.46 -4.73
CA ASP A 224 18.62 -18.15 -4.50
C ASP A 224 19.31 -17.79 -3.16
N ILE A 225 18.55 -17.26 -2.19
CA ILE A 225 18.94 -17.23 -0.77
C ILE A 225 18.60 -18.60 -0.15
N PRO A 226 19.48 -19.21 0.67
CA PRO A 226 19.16 -20.39 1.46
C PRO A 226 17.86 -20.19 2.25
N SER A 227 16.87 -21.06 2.01
CA SER A 227 15.58 -21.02 2.69
C SER A 227 15.68 -21.75 4.03
N LEU A 228 15.88 -20.99 5.12
CA LEU A 228 16.06 -21.51 6.48
C LEU A 228 15.11 -20.75 7.43
N PRO A 229 14.32 -21.44 8.27
CA PRO A 229 13.50 -20.77 9.27
C PRO A 229 14.38 -20.10 10.34
N TYR A 230 15.39 -20.81 10.85
CA TYR A 230 16.39 -20.28 11.79
C TYR A 230 17.79 -20.32 11.18
N TYR A 231 18.59 -19.28 11.43
CA TYR A 231 19.94 -19.19 10.92
C TYR A 231 20.98 -19.57 11.99
N PRO A 232 22.05 -20.29 11.61
CA PRO A 232 23.13 -20.60 12.54
C PRO A 232 23.82 -19.34 13.07
N ARG A 233 24.08 -19.33 14.38
CA ARG A 233 24.67 -18.21 15.12
C ARG A 233 26.05 -17.79 14.61
N GLU A 234 26.83 -18.72 14.07
CA GLU A 234 28.19 -18.49 13.57
C GLU A 234 28.20 -17.59 12.33
N ARG A 235 27.05 -17.44 11.66
CA ARG A 235 26.90 -16.54 10.51
C ARG A 235 26.87 -15.06 10.90
N PHE A 236 26.74 -14.74 12.19
CA PHE A 236 26.57 -13.38 12.69
C PHE A 236 27.55 -13.06 13.82
N PRO A 237 28.85 -12.82 13.52
CA PRO A 237 29.84 -12.49 14.55
C PRO A 237 29.49 -11.27 15.40
N TRP A 238 28.75 -10.29 14.83
CA TRP A 238 28.30 -9.09 15.54
C TRP A 238 27.35 -9.38 16.71
N ILE A 239 26.72 -10.56 16.75
CA ILE A 239 25.89 -10.98 17.89
C ILE A 239 26.72 -11.09 19.18
N ASP A 240 28.03 -11.35 19.11
CA ASP A 240 28.90 -11.36 20.30
C ASP A 240 28.78 -10.06 21.08
N SER A 241 28.68 -8.93 20.38
CA SER A 241 28.58 -7.60 21.00
C SER A 241 27.21 -7.36 21.62
N LEU A 242 26.13 -7.89 21.01
CA LEU A 242 24.78 -7.84 21.57
C LEU A 242 24.65 -8.67 22.84
N GLU A 243 25.11 -9.92 22.82
CA GLU A 243 25.04 -10.81 23.99
C GLU A 243 25.92 -10.28 25.14
N ALA A 244 27.12 -9.77 24.83
CA ALA A 244 27.97 -9.11 25.83
C ALA A 244 27.33 -7.84 26.41
N GLY A 245 26.50 -7.15 25.62
CA GLY A 245 25.79 -5.95 26.05
C GLY A 245 24.47 -6.21 26.80
N ALA A 246 23.98 -7.45 26.82
CA ALA A 246 22.64 -7.78 27.33
C ALA A 246 22.35 -7.22 28.72
N ALA A 247 23.33 -7.22 29.63
CA ALA A 247 23.17 -6.72 30.99
C ALA A 247 22.83 -5.22 31.03
N PHE A 248 23.53 -4.38 30.26
CA PHE A 248 23.25 -2.94 30.26
C PHE A 248 22.05 -2.57 29.41
N ILE A 249 21.77 -3.33 28.35
CA ILE A 249 20.57 -3.16 27.55
C ILE A 249 19.34 -3.41 28.43
N ARG A 250 19.39 -4.45 29.27
CA ARG A 250 18.35 -4.77 30.23
C ARG A 250 18.20 -3.68 31.31
N GLU A 251 19.29 -3.10 31.78
CA GLU A 251 19.26 -1.98 32.73
C GLU A 251 18.51 -0.76 32.15
N GLU A 252 18.84 -0.34 30.93
CA GLU A 252 18.16 0.76 30.25
C GLU A 252 16.69 0.42 29.94
N LEU A 253 16.39 -0.82 29.53
CA LEU A 253 15.03 -1.30 29.35
C LEU A 253 14.20 -1.17 30.64
N LEU A 254 14.72 -1.58 31.80
CA LEU A 254 13.98 -1.50 33.05
C LEU A 254 13.63 -0.05 33.42
N ASN A 255 14.48 0.91 33.05
CA ASN A 255 14.19 2.34 33.20
C ASN A 255 13.10 2.82 32.21
N VAL A 256 13.05 2.27 31.00
CA VAL A 256 11.94 2.53 30.05
C VAL A 256 10.62 1.99 30.60
N LEU A 257 10.60 0.76 31.11
CA LEU A 257 9.39 0.11 31.63
C LEU A 257 8.83 0.79 32.88
N SER A 258 9.66 1.45 33.69
CA SER A 258 9.18 2.26 34.82
C SER A 258 8.49 3.57 34.39
N HIS A 259 8.58 3.94 33.10
CA HIS A 259 8.02 5.15 32.50
C HIS A 259 7.17 4.83 31.26
N SER A 260 6.03 4.16 31.48
CA SER A 260 5.17 3.56 30.43
C SER A 260 4.65 4.50 29.33
N HIS A 261 4.70 5.82 29.50
CA HIS A 261 4.26 6.80 28.50
C HIS A 261 5.10 6.81 27.21
N ASN A 262 6.21 6.07 27.14
CA ASN A 262 7.06 6.00 25.96
C ASN A 262 6.88 4.71 25.14
N LEU A 263 6.00 3.81 25.59
CA LEU A 263 5.63 2.63 24.81
C LEU A 263 4.45 2.99 23.90
N GLU A 264 4.54 2.58 22.65
CA GLU A 264 3.45 2.68 21.70
C GLU A 264 3.02 1.30 21.21
N SER A 265 1.78 1.15 20.79
CA SER A 265 1.30 -0.09 20.16
C SER A 265 2.14 -0.38 18.92
N PHE A 266 2.69 -1.60 18.83
CA PHE A 266 3.45 -2.02 17.66
C PHE A 266 2.58 -1.93 16.39
N LEU A 267 1.31 -2.33 16.50
CA LEU A 267 0.37 -2.41 15.39
C LEU A 267 -0.07 -1.03 14.87
N GLN A 268 -0.02 0.02 15.69
CA GLN A 268 -0.48 1.39 15.34
C GLN A 268 -1.87 1.43 14.67
N THR A 269 -2.78 0.50 15.00
CA THR A 269 -4.13 0.46 14.42
C THR A 269 -5.13 1.22 15.29
N ASP A 270 -5.93 2.10 14.68
CA ASP A 270 -7.05 2.78 15.35
C ASP A 270 -8.29 1.86 15.55
N SER A 271 -8.28 0.65 14.97
CA SER A 271 -9.40 -0.30 14.96
C SER A 271 -9.13 -1.52 15.84
N PRO A 272 -9.95 -1.79 16.88
CA PRO A 272 -9.89 -3.01 17.68
C PRO A 272 -10.11 -4.30 16.87
N HIS A 273 -10.75 -4.21 15.70
CA HIS A 273 -11.00 -5.36 14.84
C HIS A 273 -9.70 -5.85 14.19
N ASP A 274 -8.82 -4.93 13.79
CA ASP A 274 -7.58 -5.20 13.08
C ASP A 274 -6.55 -5.84 14.03
N ALA A 275 -6.52 -5.37 15.28
CA ALA A 275 -5.70 -5.97 16.34
C ALA A 275 -6.10 -7.43 16.63
N SER A 276 -7.39 -7.77 16.54
CA SER A 276 -7.91 -9.12 16.78
C SER A 276 -7.55 -10.14 15.68
N GLU A 277 -7.15 -9.67 14.50
CA GLU A 277 -6.66 -10.52 13.42
C GLU A 277 -5.22 -11.01 13.66
N LEU A 278 -4.45 -10.29 14.49
CA LEU A 278 -3.05 -10.60 14.80
C LEU A 278 -2.81 -11.00 16.26
N LEU A 279 -3.69 -10.64 17.20
CA LEU A 279 -3.51 -10.90 18.63
C LEU A 279 -4.68 -11.68 19.23
N ARG A 280 -4.36 -12.66 20.10
CA ARG A 280 -5.33 -13.32 20.99
C ARG A 280 -4.82 -13.32 22.42
N SER A 281 -5.75 -13.34 23.37
CA SER A 281 -5.44 -13.56 24.79
C SER A 281 -5.77 -15.00 25.19
N SER A 282 -4.91 -15.58 26.03
CA SER A 282 -5.12 -16.86 26.70
C SER A 282 -5.61 -16.70 28.15
N ASN A 283 -5.82 -15.47 28.63
CA ASN A 283 -6.28 -15.17 29.98
C ASN A 283 -7.35 -14.05 29.96
N SER A 284 -7.71 -13.50 31.14
CA SER A 284 -8.70 -12.43 31.27
C SER A 284 -8.15 -11.02 31.05
N GLN A 285 -6.86 -10.87 30.72
CA GLN A 285 -6.24 -9.60 30.38
C GLN A 285 -6.32 -9.37 28.87
N ASP A 286 -6.43 -8.10 28.47
CA ASP A 286 -6.41 -7.73 27.06
C ASP A 286 -5.02 -8.00 26.47
N PRO A 287 -4.92 -8.63 25.28
CA PRO A 287 -3.65 -8.89 24.66
C PRO A 287 -3.04 -7.56 24.20
N ALA A 288 -1.75 -7.34 24.51
CA ALA A 288 -1.04 -6.14 24.12
C ALA A 288 0.36 -6.45 23.64
N TRP A 289 0.72 -5.82 22.51
CA TRP A 289 2.03 -5.90 21.89
C TRP A 289 2.53 -4.47 21.67
N ASP A 290 3.37 -4.03 22.59
CA ASP A 290 3.91 -2.67 22.62
C ASP A 290 5.38 -2.65 22.20
N ALA A 291 5.83 -1.46 21.83
CA ALA A 291 7.16 -1.25 21.30
C ALA A 291 7.79 0.05 21.79
N TYR A 292 9.11 0.01 21.97
CA TYR A 292 9.97 1.16 22.16
C TYR A 292 11.00 1.21 21.02
N PHE A 293 10.74 2.06 20.02
CA PHE A 293 11.54 2.09 18.80
C PHE A 293 12.83 2.90 18.98
N PHE A 294 13.96 2.33 18.60
CA PHE A 294 15.19 3.06 18.28
C PHE A 294 15.22 3.44 16.81
N HIS A 295 14.74 2.53 15.96
CA HIS A 295 14.50 2.77 14.55
C HIS A 295 13.15 2.19 14.14
N ARG A 296 12.36 2.92 13.34
CA ARG A 296 11.13 2.45 12.70
C ARG A 296 11.07 3.01 11.29
N HIS A 297 10.78 2.16 10.30
CA HIS A 297 10.82 2.55 8.89
C HIS A 297 12.14 3.24 8.49
N GLY A 298 13.26 2.82 9.08
CA GLY A 298 14.58 3.43 8.83
C GLY A 298 14.79 4.82 9.46
N GLU A 299 13.78 5.41 10.11
CA GLU A 299 13.92 6.65 10.88
C GLU A 299 14.42 6.35 12.29
N ARG A 300 15.37 7.15 12.79
CA ARG A 300 15.97 7.03 14.12
C ARG A 300 15.24 7.91 15.13
N PHE A 301 14.88 7.34 16.27
CA PHE A 301 14.13 8.03 17.31
C PHE A 301 15.10 8.64 18.34
N GLU A 302 15.60 9.85 18.05
CA GLU A 302 16.65 10.50 18.86
C GLU A 302 16.26 10.64 20.35
N GLU A 303 15.00 10.96 20.64
CA GLU A 303 14.51 11.06 22.03
C GLU A 303 14.60 9.73 22.77
N HIS A 304 14.42 8.61 22.07
CA HIS A 304 14.52 7.28 22.63
C HIS A 304 15.98 6.86 22.81
N CYS A 305 16.83 7.17 21.81
CA CYS A 305 18.27 6.97 21.89
C CYS A 305 18.90 7.73 23.07
N LEU A 306 18.43 8.94 23.39
CA LEU A 306 18.91 9.71 24.54
C LEU A 306 18.58 9.07 25.90
N LYS A 307 17.47 8.33 25.99
CA LYS A 307 17.07 7.61 27.22
C LYS A 307 17.79 6.27 27.39
N CYS A 308 18.27 5.70 26.28
CA CYS A 308 18.99 4.43 26.22
C CYS A 308 20.32 4.59 25.46
N PRO A 309 21.23 5.47 25.92
CA PRO A 309 22.41 5.88 25.15
C PRO A 309 23.41 4.75 24.91
N ARG A 310 23.52 3.78 25.83
CA ARG A 310 24.44 2.65 25.67
C ARG A 310 23.90 1.64 24.67
N THR A 311 22.59 1.37 24.72
CA THR A 311 21.92 0.52 23.73
C THR A 311 21.98 1.16 22.36
N ALA A 312 21.65 2.44 22.23
CA ALA A 312 21.73 3.17 20.96
C ALA A 312 23.15 3.16 20.38
N GLY A 313 24.16 3.48 21.20
CA GLY A 313 25.55 3.45 20.77
C GLY A 313 26.04 2.06 20.32
N LEU A 314 25.52 0.98 20.91
CA LEU A 314 25.78 -0.37 20.42
C LEU A 314 25.07 -0.64 19.09
N LEU A 315 23.78 -0.29 18.97
CA LEU A 315 23.00 -0.46 17.75
C LEU A 315 23.65 0.25 16.55
N ASP A 316 24.21 1.44 16.76
CA ASP A 316 24.91 2.23 15.74
C ASP A 316 26.15 1.51 15.15
N THR A 317 26.68 0.47 15.82
CA THR A 317 27.81 -0.33 15.35
C THR A 317 27.41 -1.59 14.57
N LEU A 318 26.13 -1.95 14.58
CA LEU A 318 25.64 -3.20 14.00
C LEU A 318 25.42 -3.06 12.48
N PRO A 319 25.51 -4.17 11.71
CA PRO A 319 25.26 -4.17 10.28
C PRO A 319 23.76 -4.17 9.96
N LEU A 320 23.06 -3.10 10.38
CA LEU A 320 21.61 -2.98 10.22
C LEU A 320 21.20 -2.89 8.75
N ALA A 321 20.01 -3.42 8.44
CA ALA A 321 19.44 -3.40 7.09
C ALA A 321 18.85 -2.02 6.75
N TYR A 322 19.69 -1.05 6.40
CA TYR A 322 19.22 0.29 6.05
C TYR A 322 18.62 0.35 4.64
N VAL A 323 17.32 0.67 4.59
CA VAL A 323 16.56 1.01 3.39
C VAL A 323 15.71 2.23 3.73
N ARG A 324 15.93 3.33 2.99
CA ARG A 324 15.25 4.61 3.25
C ARG A 324 13.75 4.42 3.42
N GLU A 325 13.20 4.95 4.51
CA GLU A 325 11.76 4.96 4.84
C GLU A 325 11.12 3.57 4.96
N HIS A 326 11.92 2.50 5.10
CA HIS A 326 11.41 1.13 5.18
C HIS A 326 12.08 0.29 6.28
N SER A 327 13.41 0.37 6.43
CA SER A 327 14.16 -0.44 7.41
C SER A 327 15.47 0.26 7.80
N PRO A 328 16.09 -0.07 8.94
CA PRO A 328 15.75 -1.15 9.87
C PRO A 328 14.57 -0.82 10.78
N GLU A 329 13.98 -1.86 11.38
CA GLU A 329 13.38 -1.77 12.69
C GLU A 329 14.37 -2.26 13.76
N THR A 330 14.50 -1.45 14.81
CA THR A 330 15.19 -1.88 16.03
C THR A 330 14.39 -1.36 17.22
N LEU A 331 14.00 -2.24 18.13
CA LEU A 331 13.07 -1.88 19.20
C LEU A 331 13.16 -2.81 20.39
N PHE A 332 12.74 -2.34 21.57
CA PHE A 332 12.25 -3.24 22.60
C PHE A 332 10.83 -3.65 22.24
N SER A 333 10.60 -4.94 22.03
CA SER A 333 9.27 -5.51 21.86
C SER A 333 8.78 -6.09 23.18
N VAL A 334 7.69 -5.51 23.68
CA VAL A 334 7.07 -5.82 24.96
C VAL A 334 5.78 -6.60 24.70
N LEU A 335 5.70 -7.81 25.22
CA LEU A 335 4.53 -8.68 25.08
C LEU A 335 3.89 -8.93 26.45
N SER A 336 2.66 -8.47 26.62
CA SER A 336 1.91 -8.56 27.87
C SER A 336 1.52 -10.02 28.23
N PRO A 337 1.30 -10.32 29.52
CA PRO A 337 0.93 -11.66 29.98
C PRO A 337 -0.30 -12.23 29.26
N GLY A 338 -0.23 -13.51 28.85
CA GLY A 338 -1.30 -14.20 28.13
C GLY A 338 -1.46 -13.85 26.65
N THR A 339 -0.57 -13.03 26.08
CA THR A 339 -0.70 -12.62 24.67
C THR A 339 -0.13 -13.68 23.72
N HIS A 340 -0.86 -13.95 22.64
CA HIS A 340 -0.44 -14.77 21.50
C HIS A 340 -0.53 -13.92 20.22
N ILE A 341 0.62 -13.68 19.60
CA ILE A 341 0.73 -13.13 18.25
C ILE A 341 0.49 -14.28 17.28
N LEU A 342 -0.59 -14.19 16.52
CA LEU A 342 -1.05 -15.22 15.59
C LEU A 342 -0.09 -15.43 14.41
N PRO A 343 -0.19 -16.57 13.69
CA PRO A 343 0.63 -16.84 12.52
C PRO A 343 0.56 -15.73 11.46
N HIS A 344 1.72 -15.15 11.13
CA HIS A 344 1.88 -14.10 10.13
C HIS A 344 3.22 -14.26 9.39
N ARG A 345 3.50 -13.37 8.42
CA ARG A 345 4.72 -13.38 7.60
C ARG A 345 5.26 -11.97 7.42
N GLY A 346 6.58 -11.88 7.30
CA GLY A 346 7.33 -10.68 6.98
C GLY A 346 7.27 -10.30 5.50
N VAL A 347 7.83 -9.14 5.20
CA VAL A 347 7.70 -8.49 3.88
C VAL A 347 8.77 -8.91 2.87
N THR A 348 9.99 -9.25 3.31
CA THR A 348 11.09 -9.60 2.41
C THR A 348 12.16 -10.48 3.08
N ASN A 349 12.69 -11.45 2.34
CA ASN A 349 13.78 -12.33 2.80
C ASN A 349 15.18 -11.72 2.60
N THR A 350 15.24 -10.45 2.17
CA THR A 350 16.50 -9.68 2.06
C THR A 350 17.02 -9.18 3.40
N ARG A 351 16.16 -9.13 4.42
CA ARG A 351 16.52 -8.87 5.82
C ARG A 351 16.22 -10.11 6.67
N LEU A 352 16.87 -10.22 7.81
CA LEU A 352 16.59 -11.21 8.84
C LEU A 352 16.36 -10.51 10.18
N VAL A 353 15.54 -11.13 11.02
CA VAL A 353 15.18 -10.60 12.33
C VAL A 353 15.99 -11.34 13.39
N THR A 354 16.67 -10.58 14.26
CA THR A 354 17.38 -11.11 15.42
C THR A 354 16.71 -10.64 16.70
N HIS A 355 16.37 -11.58 17.58
CA HIS A 355 15.88 -11.29 18.92
C HIS A 355 16.98 -11.53 19.94
N LEU A 356 17.29 -10.53 20.77
CA LEU A 356 18.02 -10.67 22.03
C LEU A 356 16.99 -10.67 23.18
N PRO A 357 16.74 -11.81 23.85
CA PRO A 357 15.78 -11.87 24.93
C PRO A 357 16.32 -11.22 26.20
N LEU A 358 15.56 -10.32 26.82
CA LEU A 358 15.97 -9.50 27.97
C LEU A 358 15.17 -9.81 29.24
N ILE A 359 13.89 -10.16 29.08
CA ILE A 359 13.00 -10.64 30.15
C ILE A 359 12.19 -11.79 29.55
N VAL A 360 12.40 -13.02 30.03
CA VAL A 360 11.73 -14.22 29.50
C VAL A 360 11.11 -15.04 30.63
N PRO A 361 9.82 -14.81 30.93
CA PRO A 361 9.06 -15.66 31.83
C PRO A 361 8.88 -17.10 31.29
N ALA A 362 8.40 -18.00 32.16
CA ALA A 362 8.05 -19.37 31.76
C ALA A 362 6.94 -19.37 30.68
N ASP A 363 6.92 -20.40 29.82
CA ASP A 363 5.91 -20.57 28.75
C ASP A 363 5.82 -19.38 27.75
N CYS A 364 7.00 -18.88 27.37
CA CYS A 364 7.19 -17.98 26.23
C CYS A 364 7.93 -18.71 25.11
N ALA A 365 7.44 -18.64 23.88
CA ALA A 365 8.16 -19.18 22.73
C ALA A 365 7.83 -18.46 21.41
N LEU A 366 8.71 -18.69 20.44
CA LEU A 366 8.59 -18.30 19.04
C LEU A 366 8.47 -19.58 18.20
N ARG A 367 7.59 -19.60 17.22
CA ARG A 367 7.53 -20.69 16.23
C ARG A 367 7.71 -20.11 14.85
N VAL A 368 8.70 -20.58 14.09
CA VAL A 368 9.03 -20.12 12.73
C VAL A 368 9.09 -21.33 11.82
N GLY A 369 8.33 -21.32 10.73
CA GLY A 369 8.31 -22.44 9.80
C GLY A 369 7.92 -23.76 10.46
N GLY A 370 7.14 -23.75 11.55
CA GLY A 370 6.77 -24.96 12.31
C GLY A 370 7.80 -25.45 13.32
N GLU A 371 8.96 -24.79 13.44
CA GLU A 371 9.97 -25.08 14.46
C GLU A 371 9.83 -24.12 15.65
N THR A 372 9.64 -24.68 16.84
CA THR A 372 9.48 -23.91 18.09
C THR A 372 10.83 -23.66 18.74
N HIS A 373 11.12 -22.39 19.02
CA HIS A 373 12.26 -21.92 19.78
C HIS A 373 11.78 -21.32 21.12
N VAL A 374 12.30 -21.85 22.21
CA VAL A 374 12.12 -21.28 23.55
C VAL A 374 13.26 -20.30 23.78
N TRP A 375 12.94 -19.05 24.12
CA TRP A 375 13.96 -18.04 24.34
C TRP A 375 14.79 -18.33 25.59
N GLU A 376 16.07 -17.98 25.52
CA GLU A 376 17.00 -17.94 26.65
C GLU A 376 17.47 -16.50 26.85
N GLU A 377 17.36 -15.98 28.08
CA GLU A 377 17.81 -14.62 28.38
C GLU A 377 19.29 -14.43 28.02
N GLY A 378 19.58 -13.34 27.31
CA GLY A 378 20.94 -13.01 26.87
C GLY A 378 21.48 -13.84 25.70
N ARG A 379 20.69 -14.74 25.11
CA ARG A 379 21.08 -15.55 23.94
C ARG A 379 20.26 -15.19 22.72
N CYS A 380 20.94 -14.71 21.69
CA CYS A 380 20.24 -14.28 20.48
C CYS A 380 19.72 -15.45 19.66
N VAL A 381 18.60 -15.21 18.98
CA VAL A 381 18.07 -16.07 17.91
C VAL A 381 17.85 -15.24 16.66
N THR A 382 18.32 -15.73 15.51
CA THR A 382 18.11 -15.10 14.21
C THR A 382 17.27 -16.00 13.33
N PHE A 383 16.23 -15.43 12.73
CA PHE A 383 15.27 -16.16 11.91
C PHE A 383 14.82 -15.32 10.72
N ASP A 384 14.26 -16.00 9.72
CA ASP A 384 13.64 -15.38 8.57
C ASP A 384 12.13 -15.23 8.84
N ASP A 385 11.70 -13.99 9.08
CA ASP A 385 10.31 -13.66 9.38
C ASP A 385 9.38 -13.85 8.17
N THR A 386 9.90 -14.10 6.96
CA THR A 386 9.06 -14.42 5.80
C THR A 386 8.53 -15.85 5.80
N PHE A 387 9.07 -16.71 6.67
CA PHE A 387 8.37 -17.92 7.08
C PHE A 387 7.15 -17.57 7.92
N GLU A 388 6.10 -18.37 7.79
CA GLU A 388 4.98 -18.27 8.73
C GLU A 388 5.50 -18.43 10.16
N HIS A 389 5.22 -17.43 10.99
CA HIS A 389 5.69 -17.39 12.36
C HIS A 389 4.66 -16.81 13.31
N GLU A 390 4.75 -17.24 14.56
CA GLU A 390 3.91 -16.80 15.67
C GLU A 390 4.74 -16.76 16.95
N ALA A 391 4.29 -15.99 17.93
CA ALA A 391 4.99 -15.83 19.20
C ALA A 391 3.99 -15.71 20.35
N TRP A 392 4.32 -16.27 21.51
CA TRP A 392 3.43 -16.18 22.68
C TRP A 392 4.17 -15.86 23.97
N ASN A 393 3.42 -15.28 24.88
CA ASN A 393 3.71 -15.16 26.30
C ASN A 393 2.49 -15.70 27.04
N LYS A 394 2.49 -16.98 27.42
CA LYS A 394 1.38 -17.61 28.18
C LYS A 394 1.57 -17.50 29.69
N SER A 395 2.57 -16.75 30.11
CA SER A 395 2.91 -16.54 31.52
C SER A 395 2.01 -15.48 32.17
N SER A 396 2.23 -15.24 33.47
CA SER A 396 1.65 -14.14 34.24
C SER A 396 2.53 -12.88 34.28
N GLU A 397 3.69 -12.88 33.62
CA GLU A 397 4.68 -11.81 33.66
C GLU A 397 4.97 -11.25 32.25
N THR A 398 5.53 -10.05 32.17
CA THR A 398 5.83 -9.41 30.89
C THR A 398 7.04 -10.04 30.23
N ARG A 399 7.00 -10.27 28.91
CA ARG A 399 8.14 -10.74 28.12
C ARG A 399 8.69 -9.59 27.28
N VAL A 400 10.02 -9.41 27.29
CA VAL A 400 10.68 -8.38 26.48
C VAL A 400 11.88 -8.94 25.74
N VAL A 401 11.94 -8.62 24.44
CA VAL A 401 13.11 -8.88 23.59
C VAL A 401 13.55 -7.58 22.93
N LEU A 402 14.85 -7.41 22.67
CA LEU A 402 15.34 -6.43 21.70
C LEU A 402 15.29 -7.07 20.32
N ILE A 403 14.59 -6.44 19.39
CA ILE A 403 14.51 -6.83 17.99
C ILE A 403 15.52 -6.00 17.19
N VAL A 404 16.25 -6.67 16.29
CA VAL A 404 17.22 -6.04 15.39
C VAL A 404 17.09 -6.61 13.98
N ASP A 405 16.81 -5.73 13.02
CA ASP A 405 16.88 -6.04 11.59
C ASP A 405 18.29 -5.95 11.04
N SER A 406 18.74 -7.01 10.37
CA SER A 406 20.04 -7.06 9.70
C SER A 406 19.90 -7.59 8.28
N TRP A 407 20.86 -7.26 7.41
CA TRP A 407 20.88 -7.80 6.05
C TRP A 407 21.01 -9.33 6.08
N ASN A 408 20.31 -10.01 5.18
CA ASN A 408 20.55 -11.43 4.97
C ASN A 408 22.03 -11.64 4.57
N PRO A 409 22.77 -12.53 5.26
CA PRO A 409 24.20 -12.70 5.04
C PRO A 409 24.56 -13.26 3.66
N ASP A 410 23.58 -13.83 2.93
CA ASP A 410 23.74 -14.33 1.55
C ASP A 410 23.53 -13.25 0.47
N LEU A 411 23.39 -11.99 0.88
CA LEU A 411 23.45 -10.84 -0.01
C LEU A 411 24.85 -10.25 -0.03
N SER A 412 25.39 -10.07 -1.24
CA SER A 412 26.59 -9.29 -1.52
C SER A 412 26.34 -7.79 -1.32
N GLU A 413 27.43 -7.01 -1.24
CA GLU A 413 27.35 -5.53 -1.15
C GLU A 413 26.57 -4.92 -2.32
N ALA A 414 26.82 -5.39 -3.55
CA ALA A 414 26.12 -4.94 -4.75
C ALA A 414 24.61 -5.21 -4.68
N GLU A 415 24.21 -6.36 -4.15
CA GLU A 415 22.80 -6.72 -3.98
C GLU A 415 22.14 -5.89 -2.88
N ARG A 416 22.83 -5.63 -1.75
CA ARG A 416 22.30 -4.79 -0.66
C ARG A 416 22.03 -3.36 -1.14
N GLU A 417 22.99 -2.75 -1.85
CA GLU A 417 22.83 -1.41 -2.42
C GLU A 417 21.67 -1.38 -3.43
N ALA A 418 21.60 -2.37 -4.32
CA ALA A 418 20.54 -2.43 -5.32
C ALA A 418 19.14 -2.69 -4.73
N VAL A 419 19.04 -3.53 -3.70
CA VAL A 419 17.79 -3.76 -2.97
C VAL A 419 17.36 -2.49 -2.25
N ALA A 420 18.28 -1.78 -1.60
CA ALA A 420 17.97 -0.53 -0.91
C ALA A 420 17.42 0.54 -1.89
N ASP A 421 18.07 0.73 -3.03
CA ASP A 421 17.61 1.64 -4.08
C ASP A 421 16.26 1.22 -4.65
N LEU A 422 16.10 -0.07 -4.98
CA LEU A 422 14.88 -0.59 -5.58
C LEU A 422 13.68 -0.47 -4.64
N VAL A 423 13.83 -0.88 -3.38
CA VAL A 423 12.74 -0.81 -2.39
C VAL A 423 12.36 0.64 -2.13
N GLY A 424 13.34 1.55 -1.96
CA GLY A 424 13.06 2.98 -1.79
C GLY A 424 12.32 3.58 -2.99
N ALA A 425 12.72 3.24 -4.21
CA ALA A 425 12.05 3.72 -5.42
C ALA A 425 10.65 3.15 -5.60
N ILE A 426 10.42 1.89 -5.20
CA ILE A 426 9.08 1.30 -5.16
C ILE A 426 8.20 2.05 -4.14
N GLY A 427 8.74 2.36 -2.96
CA GLY A 427 8.07 3.19 -1.95
C GLY A 427 7.64 4.55 -2.50
N ASP A 428 8.56 5.27 -3.15
CA ASP A 428 8.28 6.55 -3.80
C ASP A 428 7.17 6.43 -4.86
N PHE A 429 7.23 5.40 -5.70
CA PHE A 429 6.23 5.16 -6.75
C PHE A 429 4.84 4.88 -6.17
N ASN A 430 4.76 4.07 -5.11
CA ASN A 430 3.50 3.74 -4.45
C ASN A 430 2.87 4.99 -3.81
N ARG A 431 3.65 5.78 -3.04
CA ARG A 431 3.15 7.03 -2.45
C ARG A 431 2.72 8.06 -3.49
N ALA A 432 3.47 8.19 -4.58
CA ALA A 432 3.09 9.10 -5.68
C ALA A 432 1.79 8.68 -6.39
N SER A 433 1.32 7.45 -6.14
CA SER A 433 0.06 6.90 -6.64
C SER A 433 -1.09 7.06 -5.64
N GLU A 434 -0.79 7.43 -4.40
CA GLU A 434 -1.76 7.87 -3.40
C GLU A 434 -2.03 9.37 -3.65
N LEU A 435 -3.28 9.81 -3.49
CA LEU A 435 -3.57 11.25 -3.56
C LEU A 435 -2.81 11.93 -2.41
N PRO A 436 -2.22 13.12 -2.61
CA PRO A 436 -1.75 13.90 -1.48
C PRO A 436 -2.96 14.09 -0.55
N ALA A 437 -2.80 13.73 0.74
CA ALA A 437 -3.76 14.16 1.74
C ALA A 437 -3.96 15.67 1.56
N ALA A 438 -5.20 16.11 1.43
CA ALA A 438 -5.51 17.53 1.35
C ALA A 438 -4.88 18.20 2.58
N GLY A 439 -3.85 19.01 2.33
CA GLY A 439 -3.11 19.75 3.38
C GLY A 439 -3.92 20.89 3.96
#